data_AF-A0A7R7CDY1-F1
#
_entry.id   AF-A0A7R7CDY1-F1
#
_cell.length_a   1.000
_cell.length_b   1.000
_cell.length_c   1.000
_cell.angle_alpha   90.00
_cell.angle_beta   90.00
_cell.angle_gamma   90.00
#
_symmetry.space_group_name_H-M   'P 1'
#
loop_
_entity.id
_entity.type
_entity.pdbx_description
1 polymer ?
#
loop_
_entity_poly.entity_id
_entity_poly.type
_entity_poly.pdbx_seq_one_letter_code
_entity_poly.pdbx_strand_id
1 'polypeptide(L)' 'MARPRRTEAARVRVVLEPSRRLPACDPAKPDPRLVELVRMLARQAAKDFIEAEGKRKADNRLPE' A
#
# COMPACT_ATOMS: atom_id res chain seq x y z
N MET A 1 -20.15 49.80 18.00
CA MET A 1 -19.03 48.84 18.03
C MET A 1 -19.40 47.61 17.19
N ALA A 2 -18.83 47.44 16.01
CA ALA A 2 -19.11 46.31 15.12
C ALA A 2 -18.31 45.08 15.56
N ARG A 3 -18.96 43.93 15.77
CA ARG A 3 -18.29 42.67 16.14
C ARG A 3 -17.69 42.01 14.89
N PRO A 4 -16.45 41.48 14.95
CA PRO A 4 -15.84 40.79 13.82
C PRO A 4 -16.57 39.46 13.55
N ARG A 5 -17.08 39.32 12.32
CA ARG A 5 -17.75 38.12 11.82
C ARG A 5 -16.68 37.06 11.59
N ARG A 6 -16.64 36.01 12.43
CA ARG A 6 -15.76 34.86 12.23
C ARG A 6 -16.31 34.02 11.09
N THR A 7 -15.69 34.12 9.92
CA THR A 7 -15.97 33.24 8.78
C THR A 7 -15.21 31.93 9.01
N GLU A 8 -15.92 30.88 9.38
CA GLU A 8 -15.32 29.54 9.53
C GLU A 8 -15.02 28.98 8.13
N ALA A 9 -13.77 28.59 7.88
CA ALA A 9 -13.37 27.99 6.62
C ALA A 9 -14.07 26.63 6.47
N ALA A 10 -14.86 26.48 5.41
CA ALA A 10 -15.57 25.24 5.13
C ALA A 10 -14.58 24.07 5.02
N ARG A 11 -14.83 22.99 5.77
CA ARG A 11 -14.02 21.77 5.74
C ARG A 11 -14.23 21.06 4.41
N VAL A 12 -13.21 21.02 3.56
CA VAL A 12 -13.21 20.28 2.29
C VAL A 12 -12.82 18.83 2.57
N ARG A 13 -13.61 17.86 2.11
CA ARG A 13 -13.28 16.43 2.12
C ARG A 13 -12.94 15.99 0.70
N VAL A 14 -11.78 15.35 0.53
CA VAL A 14 -11.36 14.75 -0.75
C VAL A 14 -11.84 13.30 -0.74
N VAL A 15 -12.68 12.94 -1.71
CA VAL A 15 -13.14 11.57 -1.93
C VAL A 15 -12.57 11.08 -3.25
N LEU A 16 -11.93 9.92 -3.23
CA LEU A 16 -11.43 9.28 -4.44
C LEU A 16 -12.61 8.62 -5.16
N GLU A 17 -13.06 9.24 -6.25
CA GLU A 17 -14.07 8.67 -7.12
C GLU A 17 -13.41 7.88 -8.27
N PRO A 18 -13.90 6.67 -8.58
CA PRO A 18 -13.42 5.93 -9.74
C PRO A 18 -13.68 6.74 -11.01
N SER A 19 -12.65 6.91 -11.84
CA SER A 19 -12.83 7.61 -13.12
C SER A 19 -13.74 6.79 -14.04
N ARG A 20 -14.87 7.39 -14.45
CA ARG A 20 -15.84 6.81 -15.38
C ARG A 20 -15.24 6.45 -16.76
N ARG A 21 -14.03 6.94 -17.06
CA ARG A 21 -13.33 6.70 -18.33
C ARG A 21 -12.32 5.57 -18.25
N LEU A 22 -12.10 4.98 -17.08
CA LEU A 22 -11.17 3.86 -16.97
C LEU A 22 -11.78 2.63 -17.64
N PRO A 23 -11.04 1.96 -18.54
CA PRO A 23 -11.49 0.67 -19.06
C PRO A 23 -11.63 -0.30 -17.89
N ALA A 24 -12.73 -1.06 -17.88
CA ALA A 24 -12.93 -2.09 -16.88
C ALA A 24 -11.79 -3.12 -16.98
N CYS A 25 -11.14 -3.39 -15.85
CA CYS A 25 -10.14 -4.45 -15.76
C CYS A 25 -10.84 -5.80 -15.93
N ASP A 26 -10.47 -6.58 -16.94
CA ASP A 26 -10.95 -7.94 -17.09
C ASP A 26 -10.15 -8.87 -16.16
N PRO A 27 -10.75 -9.41 -15.09
CA PRO A 27 -10.04 -10.30 -14.18
C PRO A 27 -9.59 -11.60 -14.84
N ALA A 28 -10.21 -12.00 -15.96
CA ALA A 28 -9.79 -13.17 -16.73
C ALA A 28 -8.53 -12.89 -17.59
N LYS A 29 -8.19 -11.62 -17.81
CA LYS A 29 -7.01 -11.17 -18.56
C LYS A 29 -6.28 -10.07 -17.79
N PRO A 30 -5.53 -10.43 -16.74
CA PRO A 30 -4.77 -9.45 -15.97
C PRO A 30 -3.69 -8.78 -16.83
N ASP A 31 -3.46 -7.49 -16.59
CA ASP A 31 -2.39 -6.74 -17.25
C ASP A 31 -1.03 -7.41 -16.96
N PRO A 32 -0.25 -7.78 -17.99
CA PRO A 32 1.07 -8.40 -17.82
C PRO A 32 2.01 -7.60 -16.91
N ARG A 33 1.93 -6.27 -16.92
CA ARG A 33 2.74 -5.39 -16.06
C ARG A 33 2.37 -5.55 -14.60
N LEU A 34 1.07 -5.67 -14.30
CA LEU A 34 0.60 -5.89 -12.94
C LEU A 34 1.01 -7.27 -12.44
N VAL A 35 0.92 -8.30 -13.29
CA VAL A 35 1.39 -9.65 -12.96
C VAL A 35 2.87 -9.65 -12.60
N GLU A 36 3.69 -8.98 -13.39
CA GLU A 36 5.14 -8.93 -13.15
C GLU A 36 5.48 -8.15 -11.88
N LEU A 37 4.79 -7.03 -11.63
CA LEU A 37 4.93 -6.27 -10.39
C LEU A 37 4.61 -7.14 -9.16
N VAL A 38 3.48 -7.85 -9.18
CA VAL A 38 3.09 -8.74 -8.07
C VAL A 38 4.12 -9.84 -7.85
N ARG A 39 4.65 -10.44 -8.93
CA ARG A 39 5.72 -11.46 -8.83
C ARG A 39 6.98 -10.90 -8.19
N MET A 40 7.41 -9.70 -8.58
CA MET A 40 8.58 -9.04 -8.00
C MET A 40 8.38 -8.81 -6.50
N LEU A 41 7.21 -8.29 -6.10
CA LEU A 41 6.87 -8.06 -4.70
C LEU A 41 6.83 -9.35 -3.89
N ALA A 42 6.22 -10.42 -4.43
CA ALA A 42 6.17 -11.72 -3.77
C ALA A 42 7.57 -12.31 -3.54
N ARG A 43 8.48 -12.17 -4.52
CA ARG A 43 9.88 -12.58 -4.37
C ARG A 43 10.60 -11.78 -3.30
N GLN A 44 10.36 -10.48 -3.22
CA GLN A 44 10.97 -9.64 -2.19
C GLN A 44 10.48 -10.06 -0.80
N ALA A 45 9.17 -10.20 -0.62
CA ALA A 45 8.59 -10.67 0.64
C ALA A 45 9.12 -12.07 1.06
N ALA A 46 9.32 -12.97 0.10
CA ALA A 46 9.92 -14.28 0.39
C ALA A 46 11.36 -14.17 0.89
N LYS A 47 12.17 -13.28 0.32
CA LYS A 47 13.54 -13.01 0.79
C LYS A 47 13.52 -12.44 2.20
N ASP A 48 12.70 -11.42 2.43
CA ASP A 48 12.58 -10.76 3.73
C ASP A 48 12.14 -11.76 4.81
N PHE A 49 11.23 -12.67 4.48
CA PHE A 49 10.81 -13.75 5.37
C PHE A 49 11.96 -14.72 5.72
N ILE A 50 12.71 -15.19 4.71
CA ILE A 50 13.84 -16.10 4.92
C ILE A 50 14.91 -15.43 5.79
N GLU A 51 15.21 -14.16 5.55
CA GLU A 51 16.17 -13.39 6.33
C GLU A 51 15.71 -13.24 7.79
N ALA A 52 14.45 -12.89 8.01
CA ALA A 52 13.86 -12.77 9.34
C ALA A 52 13.89 -14.10 10.12
N GLU A 53 13.54 -15.21 9.46
CA GLU A 53 13.59 -16.55 10.07
C GLU A 53 15.04 -17.01 10.32
N GLY A 54 15.97 -16.69 9.43
CA GLY A 54 17.40 -16.96 9.61
C GLY A 54 17.96 -16.27 10.85
N LYS A 55 17.63 -14.99 11.05
CA LYS A 55 18.01 -14.22 12.24
C LYS A 55 17.41 -14.81 13.51
N ARG A 56 16.11 -15.13 13.53
CA ARG A 56 15.45 -15.79 14.66
C ARG A 56 16.12 -17.11 15.06
N LYS A 57 16.52 -17.93 14.08
CA LYS A 57 17.22 -19.19 14.33
C LYS A 57 18.66 -19.00 14.83
N ALA A 58 19.32 -17.92 14.41
CA ALA A 58 20.65 -17.55 14.91
C ALA A 58 20.57 -17.06 16.37
N ASP A 59 19.58 -16.24 16.70
CA ASP A 59 19.35 -15.75 18.06
C ASP A 59 18.95 -16.87 19.03
N ASN A 60 18.19 -17.88 18.56
CA ASN A 60 17.89 -19.09 19.36
C ASN A 60 19.10 -20.03 19.53
N ARG A 61 20.23 -19.77 18.87
CA ARG A 61 21.47 -20.56 18.94
C ARG A 61 22.58 -19.89 19.75
N LEU A 62 22.25 -18.89 20.57
CA LEU A 62 23.23 -18.30 21.49
C LEU A 62 23.91 -19.41 22.33
N PRO A 63 25.24 -19.32 22.53
CA PRO A 63 26.02 -20.36 23.18
C PRO A 63 25.73 -20.39 24.69
N GLU A 64 25.71 -21.59 25.27
CA GLU A 64 25.90 -21.78 26.73
C GLU A 64 27.32 -21.39 27.16
#